data_AF-A0A7X3X3Y8-F1
#
_entry.id   AF-A0A7X3X3Y8-F1
#
_cell.length_a   1.000
_cell.length_b   1.000
_cell.length_c   1.000
_cell.angle_alpha   90.00
_cell.angle_beta   90.00
_cell.angle_gamma   90.00
#
_symmetry.space_group_name_H-M   'P 1'
#
loop_
_entity.id
_entity.type
_entity.pdbx_description
1 polymer ?
#
loop_
_entity_poly.entity_id
_entity_poly.type
_entity_poly.pdbx_seq_one_letter_code
_entity_poly.pdbx_strand_id
1 'polypeptide(L)'
;MSNRQRPHAILAIALTALALNAGEAASQLITDAESMEACEVRRLGGGLDVPEWLAFASAPSLMPDATGRILLRAGQVAEITVLDADGGYVRTIGGKGEGPGEFTFIRDMGFTGDTLWLQNWPALHTSFFDSAGVHLKTERDLGPPSTGPNTQRTSIPLAGGRGFYIPPTGPHDEARVRLPMTVGSRSDESRDTLAFRWDDTDMSIAGVGTWAFRATVTPPIHRLDPEGHGIVIADWVPDRPETVTVRRFDEYGNLTRETAIGAELRPIPSGVKSAFIEEGMRKAEGPYESARRMGQRVPPSLRAAVEEGLLLPDFYAPIQSLLVTRAGRVWLRETMIADVYEGQWVVLGPDGEPEFRVSAPEGMVFRAVHGDRVWATGTTELDVPFIVVYELVRPGGCG
;
A
#
# COMPACT_ATOMS: atom_id res chain seq x y z
N MET A 1 18.68 -41.32 54.77
CA MET A 1 17.70 -40.46 54.06
C MET A 1 18.45 -39.73 52.96
N SER A 2 18.28 -40.20 51.73
CA SER A 2 19.06 -39.87 50.53
C SER A 2 18.42 -38.68 49.80
N ASN A 3 19.08 -37.53 49.78
CA ASN A 3 18.64 -36.36 49.03
C ASN A 3 19.35 -36.31 47.67
N ARG A 4 18.67 -36.74 46.60
CA ARG A 4 19.17 -36.73 45.23
C ARG A 4 19.17 -35.30 44.69
N GLN A 5 20.36 -34.72 44.52
CA GLN A 5 20.57 -33.56 43.65
C GLN A 5 20.29 -33.98 42.20
N ARG A 6 19.30 -33.34 41.56
CA ARG A 6 19.10 -33.41 40.11
C ARG A 6 19.98 -32.33 39.46
N PRO A 7 20.91 -32.66 38.54
CA PRO A 7 21.54 -31.65 37.71
C PRO A 7 20.53 -31.18 36.66
N HIS A 8 20.32 -29.87 36.58
CA HIS A 8 19.63 -29.24 35.46
C HIS A 8 20.48 -29.44 34.20
N ALA A 9 20.03 -30.33 33.32
CA ALA A 9 20.56 -30.44 31.97
C ALA A 9 20.18 -29.15 31.21
N ILE A 10 21.16 -28.27 31.02
CA ILE A 10 21.08 -27.21 30.02
C ILE A 10 21.13 -27.92 28.66
N LEU A 11 19.95 -28.11 28.06
CA LEU A 11 19.84 -28.60 26.70
C LEU A 11 20.28 -27.45 25.78
N ALA A 12 21.55 -27.47 25.38
CA ALA A 12 22.03 -26.64 24.29
C ALA A 12 21.29 -27.09 23.02
N ILE A 13 20.26 -26.34 22.62
CA ILE A 13 19.69 -26.46 21.28
C ILE A 13 20.79 -25.95 20.34
N ALA A 14 21.48 -26.89 19.72
CA ALA A 14 22.34 -26.62 18.58
C ALA A 14 21.44 -26.01 17.49
N LEU A 15 21.53 -24.69 17.35
CA LEU A 15 21.14 -23.97 16.15
C LEU A 15 21.94 -24.60 15.01
N THR A 16 21.32 -25.58 14.37
CA THR A 16 21.78 -26.06 13.08
C THR A 16 21.40 -24.93 12.14
N ALA A 17 22.35 -24.03 11.91
CA ALA A 17 22.30 -23.11 10.80
C ALA A 17 22.17 -23.99 9.54
N LEU A 18 20.95 -24.19 9.08
CA LEU A 18 20.71 -24.44 7.67
C LEU A 18 21.22 -23.18 6.98
N ALA A 19 22.49 -23.24 6.59
CA ALA A 19 23.03 -22.45 5.52
C ALA A 19 22.15 -22.74 4.30
N LEU A 20 21.05 -22.00 4.15
CA LEU A 20 20.58 -21.69 2.82
C LEU A 20 21.78 -21.03 2.16
N ASN A 21 22.31 -21.71 1.15
CA ASN A 21 23.27 -21.14 0.23
C ASN A 21 22.67 -19.82 -0.26
N ALA A 22 23.10 -18.71 0.35
CA ALA A 22 23.20 -17.43 -0.32
C ALA A 22 24.28 -17.60 -1.38
N GLY A 23 23.98 -18.40 -2.41
CA GLY A 23 24.54 -18.10 -3.71
C GLY A 23 24.16 -16.66 -3.99
N GLU A 24 25.11 -15.88 -4.49
CA GLU A 24 24.78 -14.77 -5.37
C GLU A 24 23.86 -15.33 -6.46
N ALA A 25 22.56 -15.43 -6.17
CA ALA A 25 21.56 -15.49 -7.19
C ALA A 25 21.76 -14.17 -7.93
N ALA A 26 22.41 -14.26 -9.09
CA ALA A 26 22.56 -13.14 -10.00
C ALA A 26 21.20 -12.46 -10.03
N SER A 27 21.13 -11.22 -9.52
CA SER A 27 19.87 -10.50 -9.46
C SER A 27 19.39 -10.40 -10.90
N GLN A 28 18.31 -11.13 -11.21
CA GLN A 28 17.77 -11.13 -12.56
C GLN A 28 17.38 -9.70 -12.87
N LEU A 29 17.97 -9.17 -13.94
CA LEU A 29 17.63 -7.85 -14.41
C LEU A 29 16.21 -7.92 -14.96
N ILE A 30 15.40 -6.95 -14.55
CA ILE A 30 14.01 -6.80 -14.94
C ILE A 30 13.86 -6.77 -16.48
N THR A 31 14.92 -6.44 -17.23
CA THR A 31 14.92 -6.21 -18.69
C THR A 31 14.61 -7.42 -19.55
N ASP A 32 14.68 -8.64 -19.01
CA ASP A 32 14.60 -9.86 -19.83
C ASP A 32 13.16 -10.41 -19.98
N ALA A 33 12.18 -9.80 -19.30
CA ALA A 33 10.79 -10.24 -19.32
C ALA A 33 10.06 -9.86 -20.63
N GLU A 34 9.15 -10.72 -21.11
CA GLU A 34 8.34 -10.47 -22.32
C GLU A 34 7.54 -9.18 -22.14
N SER A 35 7.40 -8.38 -23.21
CA SER A 35 6.54 -7.19 -23.17
C SER A 35 5.11 -7.57 -23.52
N MET A 36 4.15 -6.97 -22.82
CA MET A 36 2.71 -7.08 -23.08
C MET A 36 2.15 -5.69 -23.36
N GLU A 37 1.08 -5.64 -24.16
CA GLU A 37 0.31 -4.44 -24.46
C GLU A 37 -1.02 -4.46 -23.70
N ALA A 38 -1.47 -3.27 -23.27
CA ALA A 38 -2.78 -3.07 -22.65
C ALA A 38 -3.74 -2.46 -23.68
N CYS A 39 -4.66 -3.25 -24.24
CA CYS A 39 -5.63 -2.77 -25.23
C CYS A 39 -6.93 -2.34 -24.57
N GLU A 40 -7.36 -1.10 -24.82
CA GLU A 40 -8.62 -0.59 -24.25
C GLU A 40 -9.79 -1.39 -24.83
N VAL A 41 -10.51 -2.10 -23.96
CA VAL A 41 -11.71 -2.85 -24.36
C VAL A 41 -12.98 -2.10 -23.99
N ARG A 42 -12.94 -1.30 -22.93
CA ARG A 42 -14.12 -0.55 -22.47
C ARG A 42 -13.75 0.66 -21.64
N ARG A 43 -14.50 1.74 -21.83
CA ARG A 43 -14.47 2.93 -20.98
C ARG A 43 -15.78 3.12 -20.23
N LEU A 44 -15.68 3.48 -18.96
CA LEU A 44 -16.79 3.76 -18.06
C LEU A 44 -16.63 5.17 -17.49
N GLY A 45 -17.51 6.07 -17.89
CA GLY A 45 -17.55 7.44 -17.36
C GLY A 45 -16.82 8.44 -18.27
N GLY A 46 -16.43 9.59 -17.69
CA GLY A 46 -15.74 10.66 -18.43
C GLY A 46 -16.66 11.59 -19.24
N GLY A 47 -17.98 11.42 -19.14
CA GLY A 47 -18.98 12.33 -19.72
C GLY A 47 -19.77 13.09 -18.64
N LEU A 48 -20.50 14.13 -19.06
CA LEU A 48 -21.37 14.90 -18.16
C LEU A 48 -22.65 14.13 -17.76
N ASP A 49 -23.14 13.26 -18.64
CA ASP A 49 -24.37 12.48 -18.44
C ASP A 49 -24.03 11.02 -18.10
N VAL A 50 -23.36 10.81 -16.97
CA VAL A 50 -23.08 9.46 -16.45
C VAL A 50 -24.07 9.11 -15.34
N PRO A 51 -24.41 7.83 -15.14
CA PRO A 51 -25.19 7.39 -13.99
C PRO A 51 -24.54 7.83 -12.68
N GLU A 52 -25.34 8.09 -11.64
CA GLU A 52 -24.86 8.58 -10.33
C GLU A 52 -23.77 7.69 -9.71
N TRP A 53 -23.89 6.37 -9.83
CA TRP A 53 -22.89 5.41 -9.34
C TRP A 53 -21.52 5.49 -10.05
N LEU A 54 -21.46 6.19 -11.18
CA LEU A 54 -20.26 6.43 -11.98
C LEU A 54 -19.84 7.92 -11.95
N ALA A 55 -20.54 8.76 -11.19
CA ALA A 55 -20.21 10.15 -10.97
C ALA A 55 -19.35 10.29 -9.71
N PHE A 56 -18.04 10.46 -9.89
CA PHE A 56 -17.10 10.62 -8.77
C PHE A 56 -16.21 11.84 -8.95
N ALA A 57 -15.93 12.54 -7.85
CA ALA A 57 -15.08 13.74 -7.83
C ALA A 57 -13.57 13.43 -7.85
N SER A 58 -13.19 12.17 -7.66
CA SER A 58 -11.79 11.71 -7.67
C SER A 58 -11.73 10.24 -8.10
N ALA A 59 -10.58 9.81 -8.61
CA ALA A 59 -10.37 8.44 -9.07
C ALA A 59 -10.74 7.42 -7.98
N PRO A 60 -11.64 6.46 -8.25
CA PRO A 60 -12.11 5.51 -7.26
C PRO A 60 -11.05 4.45 -6.95
N SER A 61 -11.19 3.82 -5.79
CA SER A 61 -10.50 2.57 -5.49
C SER A 61 -11.27 1.40 -6.10
N LEU A 62 -10.57 0.50 -6.78
CA LEU A 62 -11.14 -0.68 -7.44
C LEU A 62 -10.54 -1.95 -6.84
N MET A 63 -11.35 -2.97 -6.61
CA MET A 63 -10.89 -4.26 -6.09
C MET A 63 -11.71 -5.41 -6.68
N PRO A 64 -11.07 -6.42 -7.29
CA PRO A 64 -11.78 -7.56 -7.85
C PRO A 64 -12.13 -8.59 -6.77
N ASP A 65 -13.30 -9.21 -6.89
CA ASP A 65 -13.67 -10.39 -6.11
C ASP A 65 -13.28 -11.71 -6.82
N ALA A 66 -13.68 -12.84 -6.24
CA ALA A 66 -13.33 -14.19 -6.72
C ALA A 66 -13.90 -14.49 -8.10
N THR A 67 -15.02 -13.85 -8.42
CA THR A 67 -15.81 -14.05 -9.63
C THR A 67 -15.45 -13.04 -10.72
N GLY A 68 -14.52 -12.14 -10.45
CA GLY A 68 -14.12 -11.06 -11.37
C GLY A 68 -15.04 -9.85 -11.33
N ARG A 69 -16.00 -9.79 -10.41
CA ARG A 69 -16.76 -8.56 -10.15
C ARG A 69 -15.84 -7.51 -9.54
N ILE A 70 -16.08 -6.25 -9.84
CA ILE A 70 -15.28 -5.14 -9.32
C ILE A 70 -16.05 -4.38 -8.26
N LEU A 71 -15.46 -4.27 -7.09
CA LEU A 71 -15.91 -3.41 -6.02
C LEU A 71 -15.28 -2.04 -6.23
N LEU A 72 -16.13 -1.04 -6.36
CA LEU A 72 -15.78 0.35 -6.59
C LEU A 72 -16.13 1.15 -5.34
N ARG A 73 -15.11 1.78 -4.75
CA ARG A 73 -15.28 2.76 -3.68
C ARG A 73 -14.92 4.15 -4.18
N ALA A 74 -15.94 5.00 -4.33
CA ALA A 74 -15.77 6.42 -4.58
C ALA A 74 -15.51 7.15 -3.25
N GLY A 75 -14.47 7.99 -3.19
CA GLY A 75 -13.86 8.43 -1.93
C GLY A 75 -14.82 9.01 -0.87
N GLN A 76 -15.76 9.87 -1.25
CA GLN A 76 -16.69 10.54 -0.31
C GLN A 76 -18.07 9.87 -0.23
N VAL A 77 -18.24 8.73 -0.90
CA VAL A 77 -19.52 8.01 -0.91
C VAL A 77 -19.46 6.90 0.12
N ALA A 78 -20.47 6.83 0.98
CA ALA A 78 -20.57 5.88 2.08
C ALA A 78 -21.14 4.51 1.64
N GLU A 79 -20.81 4.08 0.43
CA GLU A 79 -21.29 2.84 -0.17
C GLU A 79 -20.25 2.25 -1.13
N ILE A 80 -20.39 0.96 -1.44
CA ILE A 80 -19.57 0.26 -2.43
C ILE A 80 -20.45 -0.11 -3.62
N THR A 81 -20.10 0.37 -4.80
CA THR A 81 -20.73 -0.06 -6.04
C THR A 81 -20.09 -1.37 -6.51
N VAL A 82 -20.90 -2.36 -6.86
CA VAL A 82 -20.44 -3.65 -7.40
C VAL A 82 -20.74 -3.68 -8.89
N LEU A 83 -19.70 -3.89 -9.68
CA LEU A 83 -19.77 -4.06 -11.12
C LEU A 83 -19.53 -5.52 -11.50
N ASP A 84 -20.13 -5.99 -12.57
CA ASP A 84 -19.77 -7.27 -13.18
C ASP A 84 -18.38 -7.19 -13.85
N ALA A 85 -17.88 -8.32 -14.34
CA ALA A 85 -16.56 -8.40 -14.97
C ALA A 85 -16.44 -7.55 -16.24
N ASP A 86 -17.57 -7.18 -16.86
CA ASP A 86 -17.63 -6.32 -18.04
C ASP A 86 -17.85 -4.85 -17.68
N GLY A 87 -18.08 -4.50 -16.41
CA GLY A 87 -18.33 -3.13 -15.95
C GLY A 87 -19.80 -2.71 -15.93
N GLY A 88 -20.73 -3.65 -16.07
CA GLY A 88 -22.14 -3.43 -15.82
C GLY A 88 -22.44 -3.30 -14.32
N TYR A 89 -23.31 -2.36 -13.95
CA TYR A 89 -23.75 -2.22 -12.56
C TYR A 89 -24.55 -3.44 -12.09
N VAL A 90 -24.18 -4.01 -10.94
CA VAL A 90 -24.88 -5.15 -10.33
C VAL A 90 -25.71 -4.69 -9.14
N ARG A 91 -25.09 -4.00 -8.18
CA ARG A 91 -25.72 -3.54 -6.93
C ARG A 91 -24.83 -2.57 -6.18
N THR A 92 -25.33 -2.06 -5.07
CA THR A 92 -24.58 -1.32 -4.05
C THR A 92 -24.58 -2.07 -2.73
N ILE A 93 -23.50 -1.97 -1.97
CA ILE A 93 -23.34 -2.52 -0.61
C ILE A 93 -23.13 -1.37 0.37
N GLY A 94 -23.87 -1.40 1.47
CA GLY A 94 -23.82 -0.38 2.51
C GLY A 94 -24.71 0.82 2.23
N GLY A 95 -24.44 1.93 2.91
CA GLY A 95 -25.18 3.18 2.79
C GLY A 95 -24.77 4.17 3.86
N LYS A 96 -25.15 5.43 3.70
CA LYS A 96 -24.82 6.48 4.67
C LYS A 96 -25.58 6.29 5.98
N GLY A 97 -24.86 6.25 7.11
CA GLY A 97 -25.45 6.19 8.44
C GLY A 97 -24.51 5.61 9.51
N GLU A 98 -25.10 5.19 10.63
CA GLU A 98 -24.37 4.65 11.80
C GLU A 98 -24.90 3.27 12.25
N GLY A 99 -25.95 2.75 11.60
CA GLY A 99 -26.50 1.43 11.85
C GLY A 99 -25.64 0.28 11.32
N PRO A 100 -26.04 -0.98 11.59
CA PRO A 100 -25.37 -2.15 11.04
C PRO A 100 -25.31 -2.10 9.51
N GLY A 101 -24.10 -2.14 8.95
CA GLY A 101 -23.87 -2.07 7.51
C GLY A 101 -23.90 -0.65 6.92
N GLU A 102 -24.06 0.39 7.75
CA GLU A 102 -24.00 1.79 7.32
C GLU A 102 -22.64 2.43 7.66
N PHE A 103 -22.29 3.49 6.93
CA PHE A 103 -20.99 4.15 7.02
C PHE A 103 -21.11 5.68 7.06
N THR A 104 -20.17 6.30 7.75
CA THR A 104 -19.94 7.76 7.64
C THR A 104 -18.89 8.04 6.58
N PHE A 105 -17.85 7.21 6.52
CA PHE A 105 -16.79 7.26 5.53
C PHE A 105 -16.12 5.90 5.44
N ILE A 106 -16.18 5.25 4.28
CA ILE A 106 -15.47 3.98 4.06
C ILE A 106 -14.01 4.32 3.81
N ARG A 107 -13.14 4.08 4.81
CA ARG A 107 -11.71 4.35 4.73
C ARG A 107 -10.97 3.31 3.91
N ASP A 108 -11.30 2.04 4.11
CA ASP A 108 -10.59 0.92 3.49
C ASP A 108 -11.52 -0.27 3.29
N MET A 109 -11.13 -1.17 2.39
CA MET A 109 -11.86 -2.38 2.06
C MET A 109 -10.92 -3.51 1.67
N GLY A 110 -11.36 -4.75 1.89
CA GLY A 110 -10.64 -5.94 1.47
C GLY A 110 -11.48 -7.19 1.64
N PHE A 111 -10.85 -8.35 1.44
CA PHE A 111 -11.49 -9.64 1.68
C PHE A 111 -10.74 -10.44 2.74
N THR A 112 -11.47 -11.35 3.38
CA THR A 112 -10.95 -12.49 4.13
C THR A 112 -11.69 -13.73 3.65
N GLY A 113 -11.08 -14.51 2.76
CA GLY A 113 -11.77 -15.49 1.92
C GLY A 113 -12.87 -14.82 1.08
N ASP A 114 -14.10 -15.32 1.20
CA ASP A 114 -15.27 -14.79 0.49
C ASP A 114 -16.00 -13.64 1.21
N THR A 115 -15.48 -13.20 2.37
CA THR A 115 -16.11 -12.14 3.17
C THR A 115 -15.48 -10.80 2.85
N LEU A 116 -16.29 -9.85 2.38
CA LEU A 116 -15.90 -8.46 2.24
C LEU A 116 -15.87 -7.79 3.62
N TRP A 117 -14.80 -7.06 3.93
CA TRP A 117 -14.76 -6.18 5.08
C TRP A 117 -14.64 -4.72 4.65
N LEU A 118 -15.31 -3.82 5.36
CA LEU A 118 -15.32 -2.38 5.13
C LEU A 118 -15.02 -1.66 6.45
N GLN A 119 -14.03 -0.77 6.43
CA GLN A 119 -13.66 0.04 7.60
C GLN A 119 -14.31 1.41 7.58
N ASN A 120 -15.02 1.74 8.65
CA ASN A 120 -15.63 3.05 8.83
C ASN A 120 -14.71 4.01 9.61
N TRP A 121 -14.63 5.25 9.16
CA TRP A 121 -13.89 6.32 9.82
C TRP A 121 -14.82 7.51 10.14
N PRO A 122 -14.65 8.19 11.29
CA PRO A 122 -13.65 7.97 12.34
C PRO A 122 -14.06 6.95 13.40
N ALA A 123 -15.22 6.29 13.26
CA ALA A 123 -15.76 5.38 14.27
C ALA A 123 -14.91 4.10 14.51
N LEU A 124 -13.95 3.79 13.62
CA LEU A 124 -13.01 2.67 13.71
C LEU A 124 -13.68 1.31 13.94
N HIS A 125 -14.84 1.11 13.32
CA HIS A 125 -15.46 -0.21 13.24
C HIS A 125 -15.25 -0.83 11.86
N THR A 126 -15.14 -2.14 11.84
CA THR A 126 -15.07 -2.96 10.63
C THR A 126 -16.37 -3.72 10.48
N SER A 127 -17.09 -3.50 9.38
CA SER A 127 -18.30 -4.24 9.02
C SER A 127 -17.97 -5.32 8.00
N PHE A 128 -18.54 -6.51 8.17
CA PHE A 128 -18.31 -7.68 7.32
C PHE A 128 -19.58 -8.02 6.54
N PHE A 129 -19.40 -8.42 5.29
CA PHE A 129 -20.48 -8.73 4.35
C PHE A 129 -20.19 -10.03 3.61
N ASP A 130 -21.24 -10.79 3.29
CA ASP A 130 -21.11 -11.94 2.41
C ASP A 130 -20.95 -11.53 0.93
N SER A 131 -20.79 -12.54 0.07
CA SER A 131 -20.63 -12.35 -1.38
C SER A 131 -21.87 -11.82 -2.10
N ALA A 132 -23.03 -11.78 -1.43
CA ALA A 132 -24.27 -11.14 -1.88
C ALA A 132 -24.39 -9.69 -1.38
N GLY A 133 -23.51 -9.25 -0.47
CA GLY A 133 -23.54 -7.92 0.13
C GLY A 133 -24.45 -7.82 1.35
N VAL A 134 -24.87 -8.94 1.93
CA VAL A 134 -25.63 -8.96 3.19
C VAL A 134 -24.67 -8.72 4.34
N HIS A 135 -25.02 -7.78 5.22
CA HIS A 135 -24.27 -7.50 6.43
C HIS A 135 -24.28 -8.72 7.37
N LEU A 136 -23.09 -9.16 7.79
CA LEU A 136 -22.89 -10.30 8.68
C LEU A 136 -22.70 -9.86 10.12
N LYS A 137 -21.81 -8.89 10.34
CA LYS A 137 -21.47 -8.36 11.67
C LYS A 137 -20.68 -7.06 11.56
N THR A 138 -20.63 -6.32 12.66
CA THR A 138 -19.73 -5.17 12.84
C THR A 138 -18.93 -5.38 14.12
N GLU A 139 -17.62 -5.18 14.02
CA GLU A 139 -16.69 -5.28 15.13
C GLU A 139 -16.01 -3.93 15.35
N ARG A 140 -15.81 -3.55 16.61
CA ARG A 140 -14.91 -2.43 16.93
C ARG A 140 -13.49 -2.97 16.93
N ASP A 141 -12.66 -2.42 16.07
CA ASP A 141 -11.24 -2.73 16.08
C ASP A 141 -10.54 -1.74 17.02
N LEU A 142 -10.34 -2.16 18.26
CA LEU A 142 -9.67 -1.32 19.25
C LEU A 142 -8.14 -1.37 19.10
N GLY A 143 -7.56 -2.21 18.25
CA GLY A 143 -6.12 -2.52 18.32
C GLY A 143 -5.71 -2.99 19.73
N PRO A 144 -4.40 -3.13 20.01
CA PRO A 144 -3.94 -3.50 21.34
C PRO A 144 -4.05 -2.30 22.33
N PRO A 145 -4.23 -2.56 23.64
CA PRO A 145 -4.29 -1.52 24.68
C PRO A 145 -3.04 -0.64 24.78
N SER A 146 -1.88 -1.18 24.43
CA SER A 146 -0.56 -0.55 24.58
C SER A 146 -0.26 0.57 23.57
N THR A 147 -0.99 0.62 22.45
CA THR A 147 -0.89 1.71 21.48
C THR A 147 -1.85 2.82 21.88
N GLY A 148 -1.35 4.04 22.15
CA GLY A 148 -2.14 5.14 22.75
C GLY A 148 -3.48 5.47 22.06
N PRO A 149 -4.36 6.24 22.71
CA PRO A 149 -5.74 6.48 22.27
C PRO A 149 -5.89 7.29 20.96
N ASN A 150 -4.85 8.01 20.53
CA ASN A 150 -4.94 8.98 19.43
C ASN A 150 -4.16 8.59 18.16
N THR A 151 -3.48 7.47 18.14
CA THR A 151 -2.65 7.08 17.00
C THR A 151 -3.46 6.17 16.08
N GLN A 152 -3.83 6.68 14.90
CA GLN A 152 -4.69 6.10 13.87
C GLN A 152 -4.61 4.55 13.77
N ARG A 153 -5.44 3.86 14.55
CA ARG A 153 -5.42 2.40 14.67
C ARG A 153 -6.12 1.81 13.46
N THR A 154 -5.43 1.03 12.63
CA THR A 154 -6.09 0.17 11.64
C THR A 154 -5.41 -1.18 11.64
N SER A 155 -6.03 -2.19 12.26
CA SER A 155 -5.73 -3.57 11.88
C SER A 155 -6.43 -3.83 10.57
N ILE A 156 -5.71 -4.37 9.60
CA ILE A 156 -6.32 -4.83 8.35
C ILE A 156 -6.68 -6.31 8.57
N PRO A 157 -7.97 -6.69 8.48
CA PRO A 157 -8.38 -8.08 8.67
C PRO A 157 -7.69 -9.02 7.67
N LEU A 158 -7.22 -10.16 8.17
CA LEU A 158 -6.74 -11.29 7.41
C LEU A 158 -7.64 -12.51 7.64
N ALA A 159 -7.48 -13.53 6.81
CA ALA A 159 -8.10 -14.83 7.01
C ALA A 159 -7.74 -15.43 8.39
N GLY A 160 -8.56 -16.37 8.86
CA GLY A 160 -8.31 -17.08 10.12
C GLY A 160 -8.44 -16.22 11.39
N GLY A 161 -9.09 -15.04 11.32
CA GLY A 161 -9.25 -14.14 12.47
C GLY A 161 -7.98 -13.37 12.85
N ARG A 162 -7.00 -13.32 11.94
CA ARG A 162 -5.75 -12.61 12.12
C ARG A 162 -5.85 -11.18 11.60
N GLY A 163 -4.89 -10.35 12.00
CA GLY A 163 -4.83 -8.95 11.62
C GLY A 163 -3.41 -8.57 11.22
N PHE A 164 -3.31 -7.78 10.16
CA PHE A 164 -2.09 -7.09 9.79
C PHE A 164 -2.10 -5.69 10.40
N TYR A 165 -1.05 -5.33 11.12
CA TYR A 165 -0.98 -4.11 11.89
C TYR A 165 0.12 -3.24 11.34
N ILE A 166 -0.32 -2.09 10.83
CA ILE A 166 0.55 -1.04 10.38
C ILE A 166 0.57 0.01 11.48
N PRO A 167 1.74 0.29 12.08
CA PRO A 167 1.80 1.28 13.12
C PRO A 167 1.41 2.64 12.51
N PRO A 168 0.59 3.42 13.22
CA PRO A 168 0.14 4.73 12.78
C PRO A 168 1.33 5.66 12.51
N THR A 169 1.13 6.58 11.60
CA THR A 169 2.04 7.72 11.41
C THR A 169 1.63 8.80 12.41
N GLY A 170 2.61 9.41 13.07
CA GLY A 170 2.33 10.42 14.10
C GLY A 170 3.55 11.28 14.43
N PRO A 171 3.34 12.37 15.21
CA PRO A 171 4.43 13.22 15.65
C PRO A 171 5.27 12.45 16.68
N HIS A 172 6.23 11.68 16.19
CA HIS A 172 7.27 11.09 17.02
C HIS A 172 8.41 12.12 17.15
N ASP A 173 8.69 12.50 18.40
CA ASP A 173 9.61 13.59 18.78
C ASP A 173 11.11 13.22 18.59
N GLU A 174 11.40 12.03 18.06
CA GLU A 174 12.75 11.47 17.99
C GLU A 174 13.07 10.88 16.61
N ALA A 175 14.36 10.93 16.25
CA ALA A 175 14.96 10.58 14.96
C ALA A 175 14.42 9.30 14.30
N ARG A 176 14.35 9.28 12.95
CA ARG A 176 14.09 8.14 12.03
C ARG A 176 13.71 6.83 12.76
N VAL A 177 12.52 6.79 13.34
CA VAL A 177 12.06 5.60 14.05
C VAL A 177 11.67 4.55 13.03
N ARG A 178 12.10 3.31 13.26
CA ARG A 178 11.64 2.15 12.52
C ARG A 178 10.49 1.53 13.28
N LEU A 179 9.27 1.68 12.76
CA LEU A 179 8.09 1.13 13.39
C LEU A 179 7.79 -0.29 12.88
N PRO A 180 7.49 -1.25 13.77
CA PRO A 180 7.27 -2.63 13.36
C PRO A 180 5.91 -2.80 12.69
N MET A 181 5.91 -3.32 11.47
CA MET A 181 4.73 -3.88 10.83
C MET A 181 4.56 -5.31 11.35
N THR A 182 3.42 -5.60 11.95
CA THR A 182 3.22 -6.85 12.69
C THR A 182 2.01 -7.63 12.21
N VAL A 183 2.02 -8.93 12.44
CA VAL A 183 0.88 -9.81 12.19
C VAL A 183 0.59 -10.66 13.42
N GLY A 184 -0.68 -10.89 13.71
CA GLY A 184 -1.08 -11.61 14.91
C GLY A 184 -2.56 -11.89 14.96
N SER A 185 -3.00 -12.51 16.05
CA SER A 185 -4.43 -12.60 16.36
C SER A 185 -5.00 -11.20 16.56
N ARG A 186 -6.26 -10.99 16.14
CA ARG A 186 -6.92 -9.69 16.34
C ARG A 186 -7.22 -9.35 17.80
N SER A 187 -7.24 -10.36 18.67
CA SER A 187 -7.52 -10.24 20.10
C SER A 187 -6.30 -10.34 21.01
N ASP A 188 -5.12 -10.64 20.45
CA ASP A 188 -3.90 -10.89 21.23
C ASP A 188 -2.90 -9.72 21.10
N GLU A 189 -2.11 -9.52 22.15
CA GLU A 189 -0.95 -8.63 22.17
C GLU A 189 0.29 -9.29 21.56
N SER A 190 0.35 -10.63 21.51
CA SER A 190 1.46 -11.36 20.88
C SER A 190 1.38 -11.28 19.35
N ARG A 191 2.42 -10.72 18.73
CA ARG A 191 2.52 -10.52 17.28
C ARG A 191 3.93 -10.72 16.78
N ASP A 192 4.03 -11.24 15.55
CA ASP A 192 5.30 -11.39 14.86
C ASP A 192 5.58 -10.13 14.04
N THR A 193 6.85 -9.69 14.04
CA THR A 193 7.29 -8.53 13.26
C THR A 193 7.70 -8.99 11.86
N LEU A 194 7.03 -8.48 10.83
CA LEU A 194 7.31 -8.84 9.43
C LEU A 194 8.35 -7.93 8.79
N ALA A 195 8.24 -6.63 9.09
CA ALA A 195 9.09 -5.61 8.54
C ALA A 195 9.14 -4.41 9.48
N PHE A 196 10.07 -3.51 9.22
CA PHE A 196 10.12 -2.21 9.86
C PHE A 196 9.88 -1.15 8.80
N ARG A 197 8.86 -0.32 9.00
CA ARG A 197 8.64 0.86 8.18
C ARG A 197 9.33 2.06 8.79
N TRP A 198 9.84 2.95 7.96
CA TRP A 198 10.28 4.26 8.43
C TRP A 198 9.04 5.08 8.82
N ASP A 199 9.13 5.71 9.97
CA ASP A 199 8.09 6.53 10.58
C ASP A 199 8.14 7.97 10.09
N ASP A 200 7.61 8.22 8.88
CA ASP A 200 7.75 9.56 8.29
C ASP A 200 6.97 9.71 6.96
N THR A 201 5.71 9.27 6.89
CA THR A 201 4.86 9.78 5.79
C THR A 201 4.71 11.30 5.84
N ASP A 202 4.93 11.85 7.03
CA ASP A 202 4.76 13.23 7.38
C ASP A 202 6.13 13.91 7.50
N MET A 203 6.23 15.10 6.93
CA MET A 203 7.37 15.97 7.12
C MET A 203 7.09 16.84 8.34
N SER A 204 7.97 16.76 9.33
CA SER A 204 7.84 17.46 10.62
C SER A 204 9.02 18.40 10.84
N ILE A 205 8.79 19.46 11.62
CA ILE A 205 9.85 20.31 12.18
C ILE A 205 9.72 20.24 13.70
N ALA A 206 10.83 19.98 14.39
CA ALA A 206 10.87 19.95 15.85
C ALA A 206 10.28 21.25 16.45
N GLY A 207 9.35 21.10 17.39
CA GLY A 207 8.64 22.23 18.00
C GLY A 207 7.54 22.88 17.14
N VAL A 208 7.36 22.46 15.89
CA VAL A 208 6.26 22.92 15.00
C VAL A 208 5.24 21.79 14.74
N GLY A 209 5.72 20.55 14.55
CA GLY A 209 4.89 19.39 14.19
C GLY A 209 4.86 19.12 12.67
N THR A 210 3.91 18.29 12.22
CA THR A 210 3.71 17.94 10.80
C THR A 210 3.23 19.16 10.01
N TRP A 211 3.85 19.41 8.85
CA TRP A 211 3.53 20.56 8.00
C TRP A 211 3.38 20.19 6.51
N ALA A 212 3.80 19.01 6.09
CA ALA A 212 3.57 18.47 4.75
C ALA A 212 3.62 16.93 4.74
N PHE A 213 3.25 16.33 3.61
CA PHE A 213 3.48 14.92 3.33
C PHE A 213 4.73 14.76 2.46
N ARG A 214 5.45 13.65 2.64
CA ARG A 214 6.62 13.34 1.82
C ARG A 214 6.30 13.24 0.34
N ALA A 215 7.23 13.74 -0.46
CA ALA A 215 7.14 13.69 -1.92
C ALA A 215 7.65 12.39 -2.54
N THR A 216 8.44 11.62 -1.78
CA THR A 216 9.03 10.35 -2.25
C THR A 216 8.39 9.16 -1.56
N VAL A 217 8.26 8.05 -2.27
CA VAL A 217 7.79 6.79 -1.70
C VAL A 217 8.82 6.27 -0.69
N THR A 218 8.35 5.97 0.52
CA THR A 218 9.19 5.40 1.58
C THR A 218 8.96 3.89 1.65
N PRO A 219 10.03 3.07 1.56
CA PRO A 219 9.90 1.64 1.77
C PRO A 219 9.64 1.29 3.26
N PRO A 220 9.10 0.10 3.54
CA PRO A 220 8.57 -0.83 2.57
C PRO A 220 7.15 -0.41 2.13
N ILE A 221 6.81 -0.75 0.89
CA ILE A 221 5.42 -0.72 0.42
C ILE A 221 4.81 -2.12 0.57
N HIS A 222 3.50 -2.20 0.80
CA HIS A 222 2.84 -3.47 1.03
C HIS A 222 1.47 -3.54 0.36
N ARG A 223 1.00 -4.77 0.12
CA ARG A 223 -0.41 -5.08 -0.19
C ARG A 223 -0.80 -6.38 0.47
N LEU A 224 -2.09 -6.52 0.74
CA LEU A 224 -2.65 -7.80 1.10
C LEU A 224 -2.81 -8.68 -0.14
N ASP A 225 -2.73 -9.98 0.09
CA ASP A 225 -3.34 -10.96 -0.80
C ASP A 225 -4.84 -10.61 -1.00
N PRO A 226 -5.40 -10.68 -2.23
CA PRO A 226 -6.79 -10.30 -2.48
C PRO A 226 -7.85 -11.11 -1.76
N GLU A 227 -7.49 -12.23 -1.13
CA GLU A 227 -8.36 -13.06 -0.29
C GLU A 227 -7.97 -12.96 1.19
N GLY A 228 -7.01 -12.11 1.54
CA GLY A 228 -6.56 -11.90 2.91
C GLY A 228 -5.74 -13.07 3.48
N HIS A 229 -5.23 -13.96 2.64
CA HIS A 229 -4.39 -15.10 3.05
C HIS A 229 -2.91 -14.76 3.24
N GLY A 230 -2.55 -13.47 3.20
CA GLY A 230 -1.17 -13.07 3.36
C GLY A 230 -0.89 -11.62 3.05
N ILE A 231 0.38 -11.27 3.13
CA ILE A 231 0.90 -9.93 2.89
C ILE A 231 2.11 -10.02 1.95
N VAL A 232 2.13 -9.14 0.94
CA VAL A 232 3.29 -8.92 0.09
C VAL A 232 3.93 -7.60 0.50
N ILE A 233 5.24 -7.61 0.73
CA ILE A 233 6.04 -6.46 1.13
C ILE A 233 7.17 -6.28 0.11
N ALA A 234 7.27 -5.11 -0.51
CA ALA A 234 8.43 -4.73 -1.32
C ALA A 234 9.24 -3.67 -0.57
N ASP A 235 10.53 -3.92 -0.41
CA ASP A 235 11.43 -3.17 0.45
C ASP A 235 12.73 -2.83 -0.30
N TRP A 236 13.37 -1.72 0.05
CA TRP A 236 14.67 -1.29 -0.50
C TRP A 236 15.35 -0.33 0.47
N VAL A 237 16.64 -0.09 0.27
CA VAL A 237 17.37 0.94 1.02
C VAL A 237 17.25 2.27 0.26
N PRO A 238 16.67 3.35 0.83
CA PRO A 238 16.45 4.60 0.11
C PRO A 238 17.71 5.20 -0.54
N ASP A 239 18.86 5.12 0.13
CA ASP A 239 20.14 5.65 -0.35
C ASP A 239 20.92 4.65 -1.23
N ARG A 240 20.42 3.42 -1.33
CA ARG A 240 20.98 2.31 -2.12
C ARG A 240 19.86 1.45 -2.73
N PRO A 241 19.05 2.01 -3.64
CA PRO A 241 17.88 1.32 -4.17
C PRO A 241 18.19 0.36 -5.32
N GLU A 242 19.45 -0.06 -5.51
CA GLU A 242 19.85 -1.00 -6.57
C GLU A 242 19.18 -2.37 -6.50
N THR A 243 18.63 -2.72 -5.33
CA THR A 243 17.92 -3.98 -5.12
C THR A 243 16.59 -3.73 -4.40
N VAL A 244 15.52 -4.27 -4.97
CA VAL A 244 14.20 -4.36 -4.35
C VAL A 244 13.98 -5.79 -3.88
N THR A 245 13.74 -5.97 -2.58
CA THR A 245 13.39 -7.27 -2.00
C THR A 245 11.87 -7.37 -1.88
N VAL A 246 11.26 -8.32 -2.59
CA VAL A 246 9.84 -8.64 -2.50
C VAL A 246 9.67 -9.89 -1.64
N ARG A 247 8.98 -9.73 -0.51
CA ARG A 247 8.72 -10.80 0.46
C ARG A 247 7.24 -11.10 0.51
N ARG A 248 6.89 -12.38 0.60
CA ARG A 248 5.53 -12.85 0.83
C ARG A 248 5.43 -13.55 2.16
N PHE A 249 4.39 -13.20 2.90
CA PHE A 249 4.06 -13.79 4.18
C PHE A 249 2.67 -14.40 4.09
N ASP A 250 2.47 -15.56 4.71
CA ASP A 250 1.12 -16.10 4.94
C ASP A 250 0.38 -15.29 6.02
N GLU A 251 -0.87 -15.63 6.30
CA GLU A 251 -1.67 -14.95 7.33
C GLU A 251 -1.12 -15.11 8.75
N TYR A 252 -0.22 -16.07 8.97
CA TYR A 252 0.46 -16.32 10.24
C TYR A 252 1.74 -15.51 10.38
N GLY A 253 2.28 -14.95 9.28
CA GLY A 253 3.53 -14.23 9.25
C GLY A 253 4.75 -15.04 8.88
N ASN A 254 4.57 -16.29 8.43
CA ASN A 254 5.68 -17.09 7.93
C ASN A 254 6.08 -16.58 6.55
N LEU A 255 7.39 -16.36 6.35
CA LEU A 255 7.95 -16.04 5.04
C LEU A 255 7.76 -17.25 4.11
N THR A 256 6.94 -17.11 3.07
CA THR A 256 6.69 -18.15 2.07
C THR A 256 7.53 -17.97 0.81
N ARG A 257 7.95 -16.72 0.53
CA ARG A 257 8.79 -16.39 -0.62
C ARG A 257 9.57 -15.11 -0.40
N GLU A 258 10.78 -15.07 -0.93
CA GLU A 258 11.58 -13.87 -1.07
C GLU A 258 12.21 -13.84 -2.46
N THR A 259 12.10 -12.69 -3.13
CA THR A 259 12.71 -12.43 -4.44
C THR A 259 13.50 -11.13 -4.34
N ALA A 260 14.73 -11.12 -4.86
CA ALA A 260 15.53 -9.90 -4.99
C ALA A 260 15.62 -9.49 -6.47
N ILE A 261 15.26 -8.24 -6.75
CA ILE A 261 15.14 -7.71 -8.10
C ILE A 261 16.09 -6.52 -8.25
N GLY A 262 16.89 -6.52 -9.30
CA GLY A 262 17.82 -5.43 -9.59
C GLY A 262 17.07 -4.24 -10.17
N ALA A 263 17.34 -3.03 -9.67
CA ALA A 263 16.72 -1.80 -10.16
C ALA A 263 17.78 -0.81 -10.65
N GLU A 264 17.44 -0.06 -11.69
CA GLU A 264 18.31 0.98 -12.22
C GLU A 264 18.38 2.17 -11.24
N LEU A 265 19.61 2.55 -10.86
CA LEU A 265 19.87 3.71 -10.02
C LEU A 265 19.62 4.99 -10.80
N ARG A 266 18.67 5.80 -10.33
CA ARG A 266 18.28 7.06 -10.97
C ARG A 266 18.49 8.22 -10.00
N PRO A 267 19.59 8.98 -10.11
CA PRO A 267 19.89 10.09 -9.21
C PRO A 267 18.81 11.16 -9.26
N ILE A 268 18.44 11.72 -8.11
CA ILE A 268 17.55 12.89 -8.06
C ILE A 268 18.39 14.13 -8.42
N PRO A 269 18.06 14.85 -9.51
CA PRO A 269 18.81 16.05 -9.89
C PRO A 269 18.83 17.09 -8.77
N SER A 270 19.94 17.79 -8.61
CA SER A 270 20.07 18.84 -7.58
C SER A 270 18.98 19.91 -7.69
N GLY A 271 18.59 20.29 -8.92
CA GLY A 271 17.49 21.23 -9.16
C GLY A 271 16.14 20.73 -8.63
N VAL A 272 15.85 19.43 -8.76
CA VAL A 272 14.63 18.81 -8.19
C VAL A 272 14.69 18.81 -6.67
N LYS A 273 15.85 18.47 -6.07
CA LYS A 273 16.03 18.55 -4.61
C LYS A 273 15.83 19.98 -4.09
N SER A 274 16.40 20.97 -4.78
CA SER A 274 16.21 22.38 -4.43
C SER A 274 14.74 22.79 -4.53
N ALA A 275 14.02 22.38 -5.59
CA ALA A 275 12.60 22.67 -5.74
C ALA A 275 11.75 22.10 -4.58
N PHE A 276 12.03 20.87 -4.13
CA PHE A 276 11.38 20.30 -2.95
C PHE A 276 11.67 21.09 -1.66
N ILE A 277 12.91 21.56 -1.48
CA ILE A 277 13.29 22.38 -0.32
C ILE A 277 12.56 23.73 -0.35
N GLU A 278 12.53 24.42 -1.48
CA GLU A 278 11.84 25.72 -1.61
C GLU A 278 10.33 25.59 -1.38
N GLU A 279 9.68 24.60 -2.00
CA GLU A 279 8.27 24.31 -1.76
C GLU A 279 8.01 23.90 -0.30
N GLY A 280 8.97 23.18 0.29
CA GLY A 280 8.96 22.81 1.69
C GLY A 280 8.95 24.03 2.62
N MET A 281 9.90 24.93 2.40
CA MET A 281 10.01 26.20 3.13
C MET A 281 8.74 27.04 3.00
N ARG A 282 8.19 27.15 1.79
CA ARG A 282 6.94 27.89 1.53
C ARG A 282 5.76 27.35 2.35
N LYS A 283 5.63 26.03 2.47
CA LYS A 283 4.57 25.39 3.27
C LYS A 283 4.82 25.50 4.78
N ALA A 284 6.08 25.43 5.20
CA ALA A 284 6.47 25.42 6.60
C ALA A 284 6.55 26.82 7.25
N GLU A 285 6.69 27.89 6.47
CA GLU A 285 6.92 29.27 6.97
C GLU A 285 5.83 29.73 7.96
N GLY A 286 4.55 29.58 7.59
CA GLY A 286 3.43 29.99 8.44
C GLY A 286 3.40 29.25 9.79
N PRO A 287 3.38 27.91 9.81
CA PRO A 287 3.48 27.11 11.03
C PRO A 287 4.72 27.45 11.88
N TYR A 288 5.87 27.61 11.24
CA TYR A 288 7.15 27.90 11.91
C TYR A 288 7.15 29.27 12.63
N GLU A 289 6.72 30.34 11.95
CA GLU A 289 6.63 31.67 12.56
C GLU A 289 5.52 31.76 13.61
N SER A 290 4.46 30.97 13.49
CA SER A 290 3.44 30.82 14.53
C SER A 290 4.04 30.18 15.80
N ALA A 291 4.71 29.03 15.66
CA ALA A 291 5.37 28.33 16.76
C ALA A 291 6.39 29.22 17.49
N ARG A 292 7.22 29.94 16.73
CA ARG A 292 8.19 30.90 17.25
C ARG A 292 7.53 32.02 18.06
N ARG A 293 6.43 32.62 17.57
CA ARG A 293 5.67 33.66 18.29
C ARG A 293 5.00 33.14 19.56
N MET A 294 4.62 31.87 19.59
CA MET A 294 4.08 31.20 20.78
C MET A 294 5.18 30.82 21.80
N GLY A 295 6.44 31.17 21.54
CA GLY A 295 7.56 30.86 22.43
C GLY A 295 7.98 29.39 22.40
N GLN A 296 7.54 28.63 21.39
CA GLN A 296 8.01 27.25 21.20
C GLN A 296 9.47 27.25 20.76
N ARG A 297 10.21 26.22 21.19
CA ARG A 297 11.60 26.02 20.77
C ARG A 297 11.60 25.45 19.35
N VAL A 298 11.88 26.31 18.37
CA VAL A 298 12.06 25.93 16.96
C VAL A 298 13.55 25.95 16.58
N PRO A 299 13.98 25.21 15.54
CA PRO A 299 15.33 25.34 14.98
C PRO A 299 15.64 26.78 14.57
N PRO A 300 16.91 27.21 14.52
CA PRO A 300 17.26 28.60 14.15
C PRO A 300 17.17 28.88 12.64
N SER A 301 17.18 27.84 11.80
CA SER A 301 17.11 27.94 10.35
C SER A 301 15.95 27.11 9.83
N LEU A 302 14.94 27.76 9.25
CA LEU A 302 13.81 27.10 8.61
C LEU A 302 14.30 26.18 7.48
N ARG A 303 15.25 26.65 6.67
CA ARG A 303 15.81 25.85 5.58
C ARG A 303 16.44 24.56 6.08
N ALA A 304 17.31 24.63 7.09
CA ALA A 304 17.97 23.45 7.62
C ALA A 304 16.96 22.48 8.24
N ALA A 305 15.94 23.01 8.93
CA ALA A 305 14.86 22.21 9.49
C ALA A 305 14.02 21.51 8.41
N VAL A 306 13.77 22.19 7.28
CA VAL A 306 13.08 21.62 6.12
C VAL A 306 13.95 20.56 5.45
N GLU A 307 15.24 20.80 5.25
CA GLU A 307 16.18 19.81 4.68
C GLU A 307 16.26 18.55 5.56
N GLU A 308 16.33 18.73 6.89
CA GLU A 308 16.31 17.64 7.87
C GLU A 308 14.97 16.88 7.87
N GLY A 309 13.84 17.58 7.80
CA GLY A 309 12.51 16.95 7.80
C GLY A 309 12.12 16.29 6.48
N LEU A 310 12.64 16.80 5.35
CA LEU A 310 12.37 16.27 4.01
C LEU A 310 12.95 14.86 3.82
N LEU A 311 14.16 14.63 4.34
CA LEU A 311 14.94 13.39 4.16
C LEU A 311 14.96 12.91 2.70
N LEU A 312 15.21 13.84 1.75
CA LEU A 312 15.28 13.50 0.33
C LEU A 312 16.41 12.50 0.07
N PRO A 313 16.13 11.34 -0.53
CA PRO A 313 17.16 10.39 -0.91
C PRO A 313 18.04 10.93 -2.04
N ASP A 314 19.17 10.27 -2.27
CA ASP A 314 20.04 10.56 -3.42
C ASP A 314 19.50 10.03 -4.75
N PHE A 315 18.64 9.02 -4.68
CA PHE A 315 18.07 8.34 -5.83
C PHE A 315 16.55 8.27 -5.74
N TYR A 316 15.88 8.26 -6.89
CA TYR A 316 14.44 7.96 -6.92
C TYR A 316 14.19 6.55 -6.39
N ALA A 317 13.04 6.36 -5.73
CA ALA A 317 12.57 5.04 -5.36
C ALA A 317 12.47 4.17 -6.63
N PRO A 318 12.85 2.89 -6.60
CA PRO A 318 12.80 2.04 -7.77
C PRO A 318 11.34 1.73 -8.14
N ILE A 319 10.49 1.49 -7.12
CA ILE A 319 9.07 1.15 -7.25
C ILE A 319 8.21 2.20 -6.52
N GLN A 320 7.12 2.61 -7.15
CA GLN A 320 6.16 3.58 -6.63
C GLN A 320 4.93 2.92 -5.99
N SER A 321 4.50 1.78 -6.50
CA SER A 321 3.33 1.05 -6.01
C SER A 321 3.38 -0.42 -6.39
N LEU A 322 2.56 -1.24 -5.74
CA LEU A 322 2.36 -2.63 -6.15
C LEU A 322 0.88 -3.04 -6.14
N LEU A 323 0.56 -4.06 -6.92
CA LEU A 323 -0.72 -4.80 -6.90
C LEU A 323 -0.42 -6.29 -6.71
N VAL A 324 -1.36 -7.02 -6.11
CA VAL A 324 -1.30 -8.47 -5.97
C VAL A 324 -2.57 -9.04 -6.57
N THR A 325 -2.45 -10.12 -7.35
CA THR A 325 -3.59 -10.79 -7.97
C THR A 325 -3.91 -12.10 -7.24
N ARG A 326 -5.13 -12.61 -7.41
CA ARG A 326 -5.55 -13.93 -6.87
C ARG A 326 -4.75 -15.10 -7.44
N ALA A 327 -4.25 -14.96 -8.67
CA ALA A 327 -3.31 -15.92 -9.26
C ALA A 327 -1.92 -15.88 -8.60
N GLY A 328 -1.76 -15.02 -7.59
CA GLY A 328 -0.51 -14.83 -6.89
C GLY A 328 0.50 -14.01 -7.68
N ARG A 329 0.16 -13.28 -8.74
CA ARG A 329 1.14 -12.38 -9.40
C ARG A 329 1.36 -11.13 -8.56
N VAL A 330 2.59 -10.60 -8.55
CA VAL A 330 2.90 -9.28 -7.97
C VAL A 330 3.27 -8.33 -9.09
N TRP A 331 2.52 -7.24 -9.19
CA TRP A 331 2.76 -6.18 -10.14
C TRP A 331 3.49 -5.05 -9.42
N LEU A 332 4.70 -4.71 -9.87
CA LEU A 332 5.51 -3.63 -9.33
C LEU A 332 5.53 -2.48 -10.34
N ARG A 333 5.05 -1.30 -9.94
CA ARG A 333 5.10 -0.10 -10.78
C ARG A 333 6.41 0.61 -10.56
N GLU A 334 7.21 0.75 -11.61
CA GLU A 334 8.44 1.54 -11.55
C GLU A 334 8.11 3.03 -11.34
N THR A 335 8.96 3.74 -10.60
CA THR A 335 8.77 5.18 -10.40
C THR A 335 8.89 5.92 -11.73
N MET A 336 7.87 6.71 -12.06
CA MET A 336 7.91 7.63 -13.20
C MET A 336 8.74 8.85 -12.85
N ILE A 337 9.65 9.24 -13.75
CA ILE A 337 10.40 10.49 -13.66
C ILE A 337 9.89 11.37 -14.81
N ALA A 338 9.70 12.67 -14.54
CA ALA A 338 9.32 13.62 -15.59
C ALA A 338 10.27 13.47 -16.80
N ASP A 339 9.71 13.50 -18.01
CA ASP A 339 10.35 13.29 -19.32
C ASP A 339 10.58 11.84 -19.78
N VAL A 340 10.33 10.83 -18.93
CA VAL A 340 10.30 9.41 -19.35
C VAL A 340 8.86 8.89 -19.24
N TYR A 341 8.21 8.75 -20.39
CA TYR A 341 6.80 8.37 -20.48
C TYR A 341 6.58 6.85 -20.33
N GLU A 342 5.41 6.56 -19.77
CA GLU A 342 4.79 5.26 -19.48
C GLU A 342 5.11 4.70 -18.09
N GLY A 343 4.09 4.61 -17.24
CA GLY A 343 4.17 3.95 -15.96
C GLY A 343 4.33 2.46 -16.17
N GLN A 344 5.58 2.02 -16.29
CA GLN A 344 5.94 0.64 -16.56
C GLN A 344 5.70 -0.23 -15.32
N TRP A 345 5.07 -1.38 -15.56
CA TRP A 345 4.83 -2.40 -14.58
C TRP A 345 5.68 -3.62 -14.90
N VAL A 346 6.28 -4.17 -13.86
CA VAL A 346 6.97 -5.46 -13.87
C VAL A 346 6.07 -6.45 -13.17
N VAL A 347 5.79 -7.57 -13.81
CA VAL A 347 4.92 -8.61 -13.24
C VAL A 347 5.75 -9.80 -12.86
N LEU A 348 5.77 -10.11 -11.57
CA LEU A 348 6.33 -11.33 -11.02
C LEU A 348 5.25 -12.40 -10.95
N GLY A 349 5.62 -13.61 -11.34
CA GLY A 349 4.79 -14.78 -11.17
C GLY A 349 4.51 -15.12 -9.71
N PRO A 350 3.61 -16.06 -9.45
CA PRO A 350 3.44 -16.65 -8.12
C PRO A 350 4.71 -17.30 -7.58
N ASP A 351 5.61 -17.72 -8.48
CA ASP A 351 6.92 -18.20 -8.13
C ASP A 351 7.96 -17.09 -7.85
N GLY A 352 7.59 -15.81 -7.99
CA GLY A 352 8.46 -14.68 -7.75
C GLY A 352 9.45 -14.39 -8.88
N GLU A 353 9.42 -15.13 -9.98
CA GLU A 353 10.25 -14.86 -11.16
C GLU A 353 9.56 -13.79 -12.04
N PRO A 354 10.30 -12.92 -12.74
CA PRO A 354 9.71 -12.00 -13.72
C PRO A 354 9.02 -12.75 -14.86
N GLU A 355 7.72 -12.51 -15.07
CA GLU A 355 6.96 -13.11 -16.18
C GLU A 355 6.91 -12.17 -17.40
N PHE A 356 6.48 -10.92 -17.19
CA PHE A 356 6.33 -9.94 -18.26
C PHE A 356 6.37 -8.50 -17.74
N ARG A 357 6.47 -7.55 -18.68
CA ARG A 357 6.30 -6.12 -18.44
C ARG A 357 5.10 -5.58 -19.21
N VAL A 358 4.48 -4.54 -18.68
CA VAL A 358 3.41 -3.82 -19.38
C VAL A 358 3.43 -2.34 -19.03
N SER A 359 3.27 -1.50 -20.05
CA SER A 359 3.11 -0.06 -19.88
C SER A 359 1.65 0.28 -19.63
N ALA A 360 1.39 1.09 -18.60
CA ALA A 360 0.12 1.78 -18.53
C ALA A 360 0.06 2.85 -19.63
N PRO A 361 -1.02 2.91 -20.44
CA PRO A 361 -1.18 3.97 -21.42
C PRO A 361 -1.10 5.37 -20.79
N GLU A 362 -0.74 6.37 -21.60
CA GLU A 362 -0.56 7.74 -21.11
C GLU A 362 -1.79 8.25 -20.34
N GLY A 363 -1.53 8.89 -19.19
CA GLY A 363 -2.59 9.41 -18.31
C GLY A 363 -3.37 8.34 -17.52
N MET A 364 -3.03 7.05 -17.67
CA MET A 364 -3.73 5.96 -17.00
C MET A 364 -2.98 5.45 -15.78
N VAL A 365 -3.75 5.03 -14.76
CA VAL A 365 -3.24 4.40 -13.55
C VAL A 365 -3.94 3.07 -13.34
N PHE A 366 -3.21 1.96 -13.46
CA PHE A 366 -3.73 0.64 -13.12
C PHE A 366 -4.09 0.56 -11.63
N ARG A 367 -5.30 0.08 -11.33
CA ARG A 367 -5.87 0.01 -9.98
C ARG A 367 -6.14 -1.42 -9.53
N ALA A 368 -6.56 -2.29 -10.44
CA ALA A 368 -6.93 -3.66 -10.16
C ALA A 368 -6.64 -4.57 -11.36
N VAL A 369 -6.38 -5.85 -11.09
CA VAL A 369 -6.13 -6.86 -12.12
C VAL A 369 -6.89 -8.14 -11.76
N HIS A 370 -7.61 -8.70 -12.73
CA HIS A 370 -8.27 -9.99 -12.60
C HIS A 370 -8.12 -10.79 -13.90
N GLY A 371 -7.42 -11.92 -13.83
CA GLY A 371 -6.99 -12.64 -15.03
C GLY A 371 -6.12 -11.74 -15.91
N ASP A 372 -6.47 -11.66 -17.19
CA ASP A 372 -5.78 -10.82 -18.19
C ASP A 372 -6.47 -9.45 -18.35
N ARG A 373 -7.46 -9.11 -17.51
CA ARG A 373 -8.10 -7.80 -17.49
C ARG A 373 -7.47 -6.88 -16.46
N VAL A 374 -7.12 -5.68 -16.88
CA VAL A 374 -6.57 -4.61 -16.04
C VAL A 374 -7.57 -3.46 -15.99
N TRP A 375 -7.95 -3.10 -14.77
CA TRP A 375 -8.81 -1.95 -14.50
C TRP A 375 -7.95 -0.76 -14.14
N ALA A 376 -8.12 0.33 -14.87
CA ALA A 376 -7.39 1.56 -14.67
C ALA A 376 -8.33 2.75 -14.46
N THR A 377 -7.76 3.83 -13.95
CA THR A 377 -8.43 5.13 -13.86
C THR A 377 -7.63 6.15 -14.65
N GLY A 378 -8.33 7.06 -15.33
CA GLY A 378 -7.74 8.24 -15.96
C GLY A 378 -8.59 9.48 -15.70
N THR A 379 -8.15 10.61 -16.21
CA THR A 379 -8.89 11.88 -16.21
C THR A 379 -9.02 12.40 -17.63
N THR A 380 -10.14 13.03 -17.96
CA THR A 380 -10.31 13.74 -19.23
C THR A 380 -9.53 15.06 -19.21
N GLU A 381 -9.53 15.78 -20.34
CA GLU A 381 -8.96 17.13 -20.44
C GLU A 381 -9.60 18.14 -19.49
N LEU A 382 -10.81 17.85 -19.01
CA LEU A 382 -11.54 18.67 -18.04
C LEU A 382 -11.40 18.15 -16.60
N ASP A 383 -10.37 17.33 -16.34
CA ASP A 383 -10.11 16.67 -15.06
C ASP A 383 -11.26 15.79 -14.56
N VAL A 384 -12.16 15.36 -15.45
CA VAL A 384 -13.26 14.45 -15.08
C VAL A 384 -12.70 13.04 -15.00
N PRO A 385 -12.75 12.38 -13.83
CA PRO A 385 -12.18 11.06 -13.69
C PRO A 385 -13.09 9.99 -14.33
N PHE A 386 -12.49 8.92 -14.84
CA PHE A 386 -13.19 7.79 -15.44
C PHE A 386 -12.47 6.47 -15.14
N ILE A 387 -13.16 5.36 -15.39
CA ILE A 387 -12.60 4.00 -15.33
C ILE A 387 -12.45 3.47 -16.75
N VAL A 388 -11.39 2.72 -17.00
CA VAL A 388 -11.16 2.04 -18.26
C VAL A 388 -10.69 0.61 -17.98
N VAL A 389 -11.12 -0.31 -18.82
CA VAL A 389 -10.76 -1.72 -18.77
C VAL A 389 -9.85 -1.98 -19.96
N TYR A 390 -8.71 -2.59 -19.66
CA TYR A 390 -7.74 -3.08 -20.62
C TYR A 390 -7.72 -4.60 -20.62
N GLU A 391 -7.47 -5.18 -21.79
CA GLU A 391 -7.07 -6.58 -21.94
C GLU A 391 -5.57 -6.63 -22.24
N LEU A 392 -4.87 -7.54 -21.57
CA LEU A 392 -3.45 -7.77 -21.78
C LEU A 392 -3.26 -8.71 -22.96
N VAL A 393 -2.51 -8.26 -23.96
CA VAL A 393 -2.20 -9.04 -25.14
C VAL A 393 -0.70 -9.00 -25.43
N ARG A 394 -0.23 -9.91 -26.28
CA ARG A 394 1.12 -9.83 -26.82
C ARG A 394 1.28 -8.61 -27.74
N PRO A 395 2.51 -8.13 -27.94
CA PRO A 395 2.76 -6.96 -28.78
C PRO A 395 2.18 -7.11 -30.19
N GLY A 396 1.51 -6.07 -30.69
CA GLY A 396 0.77 -6.07 -31.95
C GLY A 396 -0.60 -6.77 -31.88
N GLY A 397 -1.09 -7.05 -30.67
CA GLY A 397 -2.37 -7.72 -30.44
C GLY A 397 -3.58 -6.79 -30.33
N CYS A 398 -3.37 -5.48 -30.17
CA CYS A 398 -4.47 -4.50 -30.20
C CYS A 398 -4.98 -4.35 -31.64
N GLY A 399 -6.13 -4.95 -31.95
CA GLY A 399 -6.74 -4.97 -33.28
C GLY A 399 -8.24 -4.68 -33.27
#